data_AF-A0A7V3WNV2-F1
#
_entry.id   AF-A0A7V3WNV2-F1
#
_cell.length_a   1.000
_cell.length_b   1.000
_cell.length_c   1.000
_cell.angle_alpha   90.00
_cell.angle_beta   90.00
_cell.angle_gamma   90.00
#
_symmetry.space_group_name_H-M   'P 1'
#
loop_
_entity.id
_entity.type
_entity.pdbx_description
1 polymer ?
#
loop_
_entity_poly.entity_id
_entity_poly.type
_entity_poly.pdbx_seq_one_letter_code
_entity_poly.pdbx_strand_id
1 'polypeptide(L)'
;MKHLTKQQRDRIVAVGIGTVMVLVLIWQGLIVPQQKHLATVLKRIAEQQTKNDNARRLIAAADELQQQLQQATAKLQDAEAGMASGDMYSWIIQTISKFREPYNVDIPQFSREVPCEVGLFPEFPYRAVLFNLRGTAYYHDLGRFVADFENRFPYLRVQNLELEPAAGSAANAPTKAEAPNAATKADSEKLAFRMEIVALVNPNSN
;
A
#
# COMPACT_ATOMS: atom_id res chain seq x y z
N MET A 1 64.86 -14.94 -73.67
CA MET A 1 64.29 -14.25 -72.48
C MET A 1 65.10 -12.97 -72.27
N LYS A 2 64.50 -11.79 -72.49
CA LYS A 2 65.21 -10.49 -72.46
C LYS A 2 65.63 -10.17 -71.01
N HIS A 3 66.94 -10.18 -70.75
CA HIS A 3 67.51 -9.81 -69.45
C HIS A 3 67.50 -8.28 -69.30
N LEU A 4 66.70 -7.79 -68.37
CA LEU A 4 66.73 -6.40 -67.91
C LEU A 4 68.09 -6.10 -67.27
N THR A 5 68.72 -5.00 -67.66
CA THR A 5 69.97 -4.53 -67.05
C THR A 5 69.72 -4.17 -65.57
N LYS A 6 70.68 -4.47 -64.70
CA LYS A 6 70.55 -4.35 -63.22
C LYS A 6 69.92 -3.02 -62.77
N GLN A 7 70.32 -1.91 -63.41
CA GLN A 7 69.80 -0.57 -63.13
C GLN A 7 68.30 -0.38 -63.42
N GLN A 8 67.75 -0.97 -64.49
CA GLN A 8 66.33 -0.85 -64.81
C GLN A 8 65.47 -1.65 -63.81
N ARG A 9 65.99 -2.79 -63.35
CA ARG A 9 65.36 -3.61 -62.32
C ARG A 9 65.31 -2.89 -60.97
N ASP A 10 66.42 -2.28 -60.54
CA ASP A 10 66.48 -1.54 -59.28
C ASP A 10 65.55 -0.31 -59.28
N ARG A 11 65.42 0.36 -60.43
CA ARG A 11 64.52 1.52 -60.57
C ARG A 11 63.04 1.13 -60.50
N ILE A 12 62.66 0.00 -61.11
CA ILE A 12 61.29 -0.53 -61.01
C ILE A 12 60.98 -1.01 -59.59
N VAL A 13 61.94 -1.65 -58.92
CA VAL A 13 61.80 -2.07 -57.51
C VAL A 13 61.64 -0.87 -56.59
N ALA A 14 62.44 0.20 -56.78
CA ALA A 14 62.35 1.41 -55.98
C ALA A 14 60.98 2.13 -56.14
N VAL A 15 60.46 2.22 -57.37
CA VAL A 15 59.13 2.79 -57.63
C VAL A 15 58.04 1.91 -57.01
N GLY A 16 58.16 0.59 -57.12
CA GLY A 16 57.23 -0.36 -56.50
C GLY A 16 57.14 -0.16 -54.98
N ILE A 17 58.29 -0.06 -54.30
CA ILE A 17 58.36 0.18 -52.85
C ILE A 17 57.75 1.53 -52.47
N GLY A 18 58.09 2.61 -53.20
CA GLY A 18 57.53 3.94 -52.95
C GLY A 18 56.00 3.98 -53.07
N THR A 19 55.46 3.29 -54.08
CA THR A 19 54.01 3.22 -54.29
C THR A 19 53.31 2.45 -53.16
N VAL A 20 53.88 1.32 -52.71
CA VAL A 20 53.35 0.56 -51.56
C VAL A 20 53.40 1.40 -50.29
N MET A 21 54.47 2.15 -50.06
CA MET A 21 54.62 3.00 -48.88
C MET A 21 53.54 4.09 -48.83
N VAL A 22 53.24 4.73 -49.97
CA VAL A 22 52.17 5.73 -50.08
C VAL A 22 50.80 5.09 -49.81
N LEU A 23 50.52 3.89 -50.34
CA LEU A 23 49.27 3.17 -50.08
C LEU A 23 49.11 2.84 -48.59
N VAL A 24 50.17 2.40 -47.92
CA VAL A 24 50.15 2.12 -46.47
C VAL A 24 49.88 3.40 -45.68
N LEU A 25 50.51 4.52 -46.05
CA LEU A 25 50.30 5.82 -45.40
C LEU A 25 48.86 6.31 -45.57
N ILE A 26 48.26 6.14 -46.75
CA ILE A 26 46.84 6.50 -46.98
C ILE A 26 45.92 5.60 -46.17
N TRP A 27 46.22 4.29 -46.12
CA TRP A 27 45.43 3.32 -45.37
C TRP A 27 45.45 3.63 -43.86
N GLN A 28 46.63 3.79 -43.26
CA GLN A 28 46.78 4.10 -41.84
C GLN A 28 46.36 5.53 -41.49
N GLY A 29 46.67 6.50 -42.34
CA GLY A 29 46.45 7.92 -42.06
C GLY A 29 45.01 8.39 -42.29
N LEU A 30 44.26 7.73 -43.18
CA LEU A 30 42.93 8.20 -43.57
C LEU A 30 41.83 7.18 -43.29
N ILE A 31 41.98 5.94 -43.76
CA ILE A 31 40.89 4.94 -43.71
C ILE A 31 40.63 4.47 -42.28
N VAL A 32 41.69 4.07 -41.57
CA VAL A 32 41.58 3.57 -40.18
C VAL A 32 40.98 4.62 -39.22
N PRO A 33 41.44 5.89 -39.17
CA PRO A 33 40.86 6.88 -38.28
C PRO A 33 39.41 7.24 -38.64
N GLN A 34 39.05 7.27 -39.92
CA GLN A 34 37.66 7.49 -40.33
C GLN A 34 36.74 6.36 -39.85
N GLN A 35 37.16 5.09 -39.98
CA GLN A 35 36.38 3.96 -39.48
C GLN A 35 36.22 3.99 -37.95
N LYS A 36 37.29 4.32 -37.21
CA LYS A 36 37.23 4.46 -35.74
C LYS A 36 36.32 5.61 -35.31
N HIS A 37 36.39 6.74 -36.02
CA HIS A 37 35.50 7.87 -35.78
C HIS A 37 34.04 7.50 -36.01
N LEU A 38 33.75 6.80 -37.12
CA LEU A 38 32.40 6.35 -37.45
C LEU A 38 31.86 5.36 -36.42
N ALA A 39 32.68 4.41 -35.97
CA ALA A 39 32.33 3.50 -34.87
C ALA A 39 32.05 4.24 -33.55
N THR A 40 32.82 5.29 -33.26
CA THR A 40 32.64 6.11 -32.05
C THR A 40 31.36 6.93 -32.11
N VAL A 41 31.05 7.50 -33.27
CA VAL A 41 29.80 8.25 -33.51
C VAL A 41 28.60 7.33 -33.40
N LEU A 42 28.63 6.15 -34.02
CA LEU A 42 27.56 5.15 -33.90
C LEU A 42 27.33 4.73 -32.44
N LYS A 43 28.42 4.51 -31.68
CA LYS A 43 28.32 4.19 -30.25
C LYS A 43 27.67 5.33 -29.46
N ARG A 44 28.07 6.58 -29.70
CA ARG A 44 27.46 7.75 -29.05
C ARG A 44 26.00 7.94 -29.40
N ILE A 45 25.61 7.68 -30.65
CA ILE A 45 24.21 7.72 -31.11
C ILE A 45 23.40 6.68 -30.33
N ALA A 46 23.88 5.44 -30.24
CA ALA A 46 23.21 4.38 -29.49
C ALA A 46 23.07 4.73 -27.99
N GLU A 47 24.13 5.26 -27.37
CA GLU A 47 24.08 5.72 -25.97
C GLU A 47 23.07 6.85 -25.76
N GLN A 48 22.99 7.82 -26.68
CA GLN A 48 22.01 8.91 -26.59
C GLN A 48 20.58 8.45 -26.86
N GLN A 49 20.38 7.47 -27.75
CA GLN A 49 19.07 6.83 -27.97
C GLN A 49 18.61 6.12 -26.70
N THR A 50 19.45 5.31 -26.07
CA THR A 50 19.13 4.64 -24.80
C THR A 50 18.78 5.64 -23.70
N LYS A 51 19.51 6.77 -23.60
CA LYS A 51 19.18 7.84 -22.65
C LYS A 51 17.83 8.48 -22.92
N ASN A 52 17.50 8.73 -24.20
CA ASN A 52 16.18 9.25 -24.59
C ASN A 52 15.07 8.25 -24.30
N ASP A 53 15.28 6.97 -24.59
CA ASP A 53 14.29 5.92 -24.33
C ASP A 53 14.05 5.76 -22.83
N ASN A 54 15.10 5.80 -22.02
CA ASN A 54 14.98 5.77 -20.56
C ASN A 54 14.26 7.02 -20.03
N ALA A 55 14.58 8.21 -20.54
CA ALA A 55 13.88 9.43 -20.15
C ALA A 55 12.39 9.38 -20.53
N ARG A 56 12.06 8.88 -21.73
CA ARG A 56 10.67 8.68 -22.16
C ARG A 56 9.93 7.68 -21.28
N ARG A 57 10.58 6.58 -20.88
CA ARG A 57 10.00 5.60 -19.95
C ARG A 57 9.76 6.20 -18.57
N LEU A 58 10.70 6.99 -18.05
CA LEU A 58 10.53 7.69 -16.77
C LEU A 58 9.40 8.70 -16.82
N ILE A 59 9.24 9.43 -17.92
CA ILE A 59 8.11 10.35 -18.11
C ILE A 59 6.79 9.59 -18.15
N ALA A 60 6.71 8.49 -18.92
CA ALA A 60 5.49 7.67 -18.97
C ALA A 60 5.15 7.05 -17.61
N ALA A 61 6.16 6.60 -16.86
CA ALA A 61 5.98 6.08 -15.50
C ALA A 61 5.58 7.17 -14.50
N ALA A 62 6.01 8.43 -14.70
CA ALA A 62 5.63 9.54 -13.84
C ALA A 62 4.13 9.83 -13.92
N ASP A 63 3.53 9.77 -15.12
CA ASP A 63 2.09 9.93 -15.30
C ASP A 63 1.31 8.81 -14.59
N GLU A 64 1.77 7.56 -14.72
CA GLU A 64 1.17 6.41 -14.03
C GLU A 64 1.30 6.55 -12.50
N LEU A 65 2.48 6.91 -12.00
CA LEU A 65 2.72 7.16 -10.58
C LEU A 65 1.86 8.30 -10.05
N GLN A 66 1.68 9.36 -10.83
CA GLN A 66 0.81 10.48 -10.45
C GLN A 66 -0.65 10.04 -10.37
N GLN A 67 -1.13 9.21 -11.30
CA GLN A 67 -2.47 8.63 -11.22
C GLN A 67 -2.62 7.71 -10.01
N GLN A 68 -1.63 6.85 -9.75
CA GLN A 68 -1.64 5.96 -8.58
C GLN A 68 -1.63 6.77 -7.27
N LEU A 69 -0.85 7.85 -7.21
CA LEU A 69 -0.81 8.76 -6.07
C LEU A 69 -2.18 9.43 -5.89
N GLN A 70 -2.77 9.98 -6.94
CA GLN A 70 -4.10 10.60 -6.88
C GLN A 70 -5.16 9.60 -6.40
N GLN A 71 -5.14 8.36 -6.90
CA GLN A 71 -6.07 7.32 -6.46
C GLN A 71 -5.84 6.94 -4.99
N ALA A 72 -4.59 6.79 -4.55
CA ALA A 72 -4.26 6.49 -3.16
C ALA A 72 -4.66 7.63 -2.23
N THR A 73 -4.40 8.88 -2.62
CA THR A 73 -4.81 10.07 -1.88
C THR A 73 -6.33 10.18 -1.80
N ALA A 74 -7.06 9.94 -2.90
CA ALA A 74 -8.53 9.94 -2.88
C ALA A 74 -9.08 8.87 -1.92
N LYS A 75 -8.56 7.64 -1.99
CA LYS A 75 -8.96 6.56 -1.06
C LYS A 75 -8.66 6.91 0.40
N LEU A 76 -7.52 7.55 0.65
CA LEU A 76 -7.14 8.00 1.98
C LEU A 76 -8.05 9.12 2.48
N GLN A 77 -8.39 10.09 1.63
CA GLN A 77 -9.35 11.16 1.96
C GLN A 77 -10.75 10.61 2.26
N ASP A 78 -11.21 9.64 1.48
CA ASP A 78 -12.50 8.97 1.73
C ASP A 78 -12.51 8.24 3.08
N ALA A 79 -11.39 7.58 3.44
CA ALA A 79 -11.26 6.94 4.74
C ALA A 79 -11.17 7.97 5.89
N GLU A 80 -10.42 9.06 5.70
CA GLU A 80 -10.28 10.15 6.69
C GLU A 80 -11.58 10.92 6.92
N ALA A 81 -12.44 11.05 5.90
CA ALA A 81 -13.76 11.68 6.05
C ALA A 81 -14.68 10.92 7.02
N GLY A 82 -14.45 9.61 7.18
CA GLY A 82 -15.17 8.77 8.14
C GLY A 82 -14.59 8.77 9.55
N MET A 83 -13.36 9.24 9.75
CA MET A 83 -12.66 9.20 11.05
C MET A 83 -13.28 10.14 12.09
N ALA A 84 -12.88 9.97 13.35
CA ALA A 84 -13.34 10.84 14.44
C ALA A 84 -12.89 12.29 14.19
N SER A 85 -13.85 13.21 14.15
CA SER A 85 -13.65 14.65 13.94
C SER A 85 -14.61 15.47 14.80
N GLY A 86 -14.18 16.62 15.32
CA GLY A 86 -15.00 17.47 16.19
C GLY A 86 -15.17 16.88 17.59
N ASP A 87 -16.40 16.86 18.11
CA ASP A 87 -16.70 16.24 19.41
C ASP A 87 -16.71 14.71 19.31
N MET A 88 -15.62 14.09 19.79
CA MET A 88 -15.38 12.65 19.71
C MET A 88 -16.49 11.83 20.38
N TYR A 89 -17.02 12.32 21.50
CA TYR A 89 -18.06 11.64 22.26
C TYR A 89 -19.39 11.57 21.48
N SER A 90 -19.81 12.69 20.89
CA SER A 90 -21.00 12.69 20.03
C SER A 90 -20.80 11.89 18.74
N TRP A 91 -19.60 11.96 18.14
CA TRP A 91 -19.28 11.21 16.93
C TRP A 91 -19.38 9.69 17.14
N ILE A 92 -18.78 9.15 18.21
CA ILE A 92 -18.79 7.70 18.46
C ILE A 92 -20.21 7.20 18.73
N ILE A 93 -21.01 7.96 19.48
CA ILE A 93 -22.41 7.62 19.76
C ILE A 93 -23.21 7.58 18.46
N GLN A 94 -23.06 8.57 17.57
CA GLN A 94 -23.79 8.59 16.30
C GLN A 94 -23.34 7.46 15.37
N THR A 95 -22.04 7.22 15.27
CA THR A 95 -21.48 6.16 14.42
C THR A 95 -21.97 4.78 14.86
N ILE A 96 -21.89 4.48 16.15
CA ILE A 96 -22.31 3.18 16.69
C ILE A 96 -23.83 3.05 16.71
N SER A 97 -24.57 4.13 17.00
CA SER A 97 -26.04 4.10 16.97
C SER A 97 -26.59 3.87 15.57
N LYS A 98 -25.96 4.44 14.53
CA LYS A 98 -26.33 4.16 13.14
C LYS A 98 -25.96 2.73 12.74
N PHE A 99 -24.78 2.26 13.17
CA PHE A 99 -24.33 0.92 12.83
C PHE A 99 -25.12 -0.18 13.55
N ARG A 100 -25.64 0.07 14.76
CA ARG A 100 -26.40 -0.93 15.54
C ARG A 100 -27.83 -1.15 15.04
N GLU A 101 -28.42 -0.25 14.26
CA GLU A 101 -29.83 -0.35 13.81
C GLU A 101 -30.25 -1.74 13.26
N PRO A 102 -29.44 -2.45 12.44
CA PRO A 102 -29.78 -3.77 11.94
C PRO A 102 -29.44 -4.93 12.90
N TYR A 103 -28.84 -4.66 14.06
CA TYR A 103 -28.40 -5.69 15.02
C TYR A 103 -29.16 -5.62 16.34
N ASN A 104 -29.41 -6.76 16.96
CA ASN A 104 -30.07 -6.85 18.26
C ASN A 104 -29.06 -6.66 19.43
N VAL A 105 -28.37 -5.52 19.43
CA VAL A 105 -27.32 -5.17 20.39
C VAL A 105 -27.70 -3.89 21.12
N ASP A 106 -27.80 -3.97 22.44
CA ASP A 106 -28.12 -2.82 23.29
C ASP A 106 -26.86 -2.26 23.95
N ILE A 107 -26.58 -0.97 23.72
CA ILE A 107 -25.38 -0.29 24.20
C ILE A 107 -25.81 0.98 24.95
N PRO A 108 -26.15 0.88 26.24
CA PRO A 108 -26.62 2.01 27.02
C PRO A 108 -25.49 2.92 27.51
N GLN A 109 -24.24 2.42 27.57
CA GLN A 109 -23.14 3.15 28.19
C GLN A 109 -21.96 3.32 27.22
N PHE A 110 -21.61 4.59 27.00
CA PHE A 110 -20.41 5.03 26.29
C PHE A 110 -19.55 5.84 27.25
N SER A 111 -18.25 5.56 27.32
CA SER A 111 -17.31 6.44 28.01
C SER A 111 -16.90 7.62 27.13
N ARG A 112 -16.36 8.66 27.76
CA ARG A 112 -15.57 9.68 27.05
C ARG A 112 -14.28 9.09 26.50
N GLU A 113 -13.71 9.82 25.55
CA GLU A 113 -12.44 9.53 24.90
C GLU A 113 -11.28 9.54 25.90
N VAL A 114 -10.46 8.50 25.85
CA VAL A 114 -9.18 8.43 26.57
C VAL A 114 -8.08 8.42 25.52
N PRO A 115 -7.17 9.40 25.49
CA PRO A 115 -6.03 9.37 24.59
C PRO A 115 -5.23 8.08 24.77
N CYS A 116 -4.93 7.39 23.67
CA CYS A 116 -4.22 6.11 23.69
C CYS A 116 -3.21 6.04 22.54
N GLU A 117 -2.17 5.24 22.72
CA GLU A 117 -1.24 4.94 21.63
C GLU A 117 -1.87 3.89 20.69
N VAL A 118 -1.68 4.08 19.38
CA VAL A 118 -2.25 3.20 18.35
C VAL A 118 -1.70 1.76 18.47
N GLY A 119 -0.48 1.60 18.99
CA GLY A 119 0.13 0.29 19.25
C GLY A 119 0.35 -0.58 18.02
N LEU A 120 0.36 0.00 16.81
CA LEU A 120 0.60 -0.70 15.54
C LEU A 120 2.06 -0.59 15.08
N PHE A 121 2.56 0.64 14.95
CA PHE A 121 3.91 0.93 14.46
C PHE A 121 4.54 2.08 15.25
N PRO A 122 5.87 2.09 15.43
CA PRO A 122 6.58 3.27 15.91
C PRO A 122 6.38 4.42 14.89
N GLU A 123 6.11 5.64 15.39
CA GLU A 123 5.87 6.85 14.58
C GLU A 123 4.64 6.82 13.66
N PHE A 124 3.51 6.26 14.12
CA PHE A 124 2.26 6.36 13.37
C PHE A 124 1.72 7.82 13.33
N PRO A 125 1.37 8.38 12.16
CA PRO A 125 1.06 9.80 12.03
C PRO A 125 -0.31 10.21 12.60
N TYR A 126 -1.20 9.25 12.89
CA TYR A 126 -2.52 9.50 13.46
C TYR A 126 -2.52 9.30 14.97
N ARG A 127 -3.31 10.12 15.66
CA ARG A 127 -3.60 9.94 17.08
C ARG A 127 -4.71 8.91 17.26
N ALA A 128 -4.67 8.15 18.34
CA ALA A 128 -5.75 7.26 18.73
C ALA A 128 -6.46 7.76 19.99
N VAL A 129 -7.75 7.45 20.06
CA VAL A 129 -8.57 7.59 21.25
C VAL A 129 -9.25 6.27 21.53
N LEU A 130 -9.43 5.98 22.81
CA LEU A 130 -10.06 4.77 23.32
C LEU A 130 -11.42 5.11 23.93
N PHE A 131 -12.42 4.33 23.59
CA PHE A 131 -13.77 4.38 24.14
C PHE A 131 -14.11 3.06 24.82
N ASN A 132 -14.59 3.12 26.04
CA ASN A 132 -15.14 1.97 26.74
C ASN A 132 -16.64 1.89 26.44
N LEU A 133 -17.07 0.73 25.96
CA LEU A 133 -18.46 0.41 25.70
C LEU A 133 -18.92 -0.70 26.61
N ARG A 134 -20.15 -0.58 27.09
CA ARG A 134 -20.84 -1.64 27.83
C ARG A 134 -22.24 -1.82 27.30
N GLY A 135 -22.64 -3.07 27.17
CA GLY A 135 -23.92 -3.42 26.58
C GLY A 135 -24.37 -4.84 26.87
N THR A 136 -25.52 -5.18 26.31
CA THR A 136 -26.04 -6.55 26.34
C THR A 136 -26.45 -6.99 24.94
N ALA A 137 -26.17 -8.24 24.59
CA ALA A 137 -26.50 -8.82 23.30
C ALA A 137 -26.57 -10.33 23.39
N TYR A 138 -27.21 -10.97 22.42
CA TYR A 138 -27.10 -12.42 22.23
C TYR A 138 -25.73 -12.76 21.66
N TYR A 139 -25.16 -13.91 22.03
CA TYR A 139 -23.83 -14.33 21.60
C TYR A 139 -23.65 -14.29 20.07
N HIS A 140 -24.64 -14.79 19.33
CA HIS A 140 -24.59 -14.82 17.86
C HIS A 140 -24.64 -13.40 17.25
N ASP A 141 -25.55 -12.56 17.75
CA ASP A 141 -25.71 -11.19 17.25
C ASP A 141 -24.49 -10.32 17.58
N LEU A 142 -23.88 -10.52 18.75
CA LEU A 142 -22.65 -9.84 19.15
C LEU A 142 -21.47 -10.23 18.25
N GLY A 143 -21.31 -11.53 17.98
CA GLY A 143 -20.24 -12.01 17.09
C GLY A 143 -20.38 -11.44 15.69
N ARG A 144 -21.60 -11.40 15.15
CA ARG A 144 -21.90 -10.79 13.85
C ARG A 144 -21.65 -9.28 13.86
N PHE A 145 -22.12 -8.59 14.90
CA PHE A 145 -21.91 -7.15 15.07
C PHE A 145 -20.42 -6.80 15.06
N VAL A 146 -19.59 -7.48 15.86
CA VAL A 146 -18.16 -7.21 15.94
C VAL A 146 -17.46 -7.50 14.61
N ALA A 147 -17.77 -8.64 13.98
CA ALA A 147 -17.18 -8.99 12.69
C ALA A 147 -17.51 -7.97 11.60
N ASP A 148 -18.77 -7.56 11.49
CA ASP A 148 -19.19 -6.58 10.49
C ASP A 148 -18.69 -5.16 10.83
N PHE A 149 -18.51 -4.84 12.12
CA PHE A 149 -18.02 -3.54 12.57
C PHE A 149 -16.56 -3.31 12.18
N GLU A 150 -15.67 -4.25 12.49
CA GLU A 150 -14.24 -4.12 12.14
C GLU A 150 -14.01 -4.18 10.63
N ASN A 151 -14.83 -4.93 9.89
CA ASN A 151 -14.74 -4.98 8.43
C ASN A 151 -15.22 -3.68 7.75
N ARG A 152 -16.19 -2.98 8.34
CA ARG A 152 -16.77 -1.76 7.77
C ARG A 152 -15.98 -0.51 8.11
N PHE A 153 -15.29 -0.48 9.25
CA PHE A 153 -14.57 0.69 9.74
C PHE A 153 -13.08 0.38 9.93
N PRO A 154 -12.23 0.54 8.89
CA PRO A 154 -10.79 0.25 8.98
C PRO A 154 -10.02 1.09 10.01
N TYR A 155 -10.60 2.20 10.45
CA TYR A 155 -10.04 3.14 11.43
C TYR A 155 -10.55 2.90 12.86
N LEU A 156 -11.35 1.85 13.07
CA LEU A 156 -11.84 1.41 14.37
C LEU A 156 -11.34 -0.01 14.65
N ARG A 157 -10.87 -0.25 15.87
CA ARG A 157 -10.46 -1.58 16.32
C ARG A 157 -11.11 -1.90 17.66
N VAL A 158 -11.64 -3.10 17.80
CA VAL A 158 -12.14 -3.62 19.06
C VAL A 158 -11.00 -4.28 19.83
N GLN A 159 -10.91 -3.99 21.12
CA GLN A 159 -9.92 -4.53 22.04
C GLN A 159 -10.59 -4.90 23.36
N ASN A 160 -9.92 -5.76 24.13
CA ASN A 160 -10.31 -6.10 25.50
C ASN A 160 -11.82 -6.44 25.61
N LEU A 161 -12.28 -7.35 24.75
CA LEU A 161 -13.65 -7.86 24.78
C LEU A 161 -13.82 -8.83 25.96
N GLU A 162 -14.60 -8.42 26.94
CA GLU A 162 -15.00 -9.21 28.09
C GLU A 162 -16.49 -9.57 27.95
N LEU A 163 -16.81 -10.85 28.18
CA LEU A 163 -18.17 -11.38 28.09
C LEU A 163 -18.55 -12.00 29.43
N GLU A 164 -19.67 -11.56 29.99
CA GLU A 164 -20.25 -12.09 31.21
C GLU A 164 -21.71 -12.51 30.96
N PRO A 165 -22.23 -13.55 31.61
CA PRO A 165 -23.65 -13.87 31.57
C PRO A 165 -24.47 -12.67 32.07
N ALA A 166 -25.52 -12.28 31.33
CA ALA A 166 -26.39 -11.21 31.81
C ALA A 166 -27.07 -11.62 33.13
N ALA A 167 -27.20 -10.69 34.07
CA ALA A 167 -27.85 -10.95 35.36
C ALA A 167 -29.30 -11.43 35.10
N GLY A 168 -29.57 -12.70 35.43
CA GLY A 168 -30.83 -13.40 35.13
C GLY A 168 -30.66 -14.68 34.31
N SER A 169 -29.59 -14.81 33.53
CA SER A 169 -29.33 -15.99 32.68
C SER A 169 -28.81 -17.21 33.45
N ALA A 170 -28.14 -16.98 34.60
CA ALA A 170 -27.60 -18.05 35.44
C ALA A 170 -28.57 -18.54 36.54
N ALA A 171 -29.61 -17.77 36.87
CA ALA A 171 -30.55 -18.11 37.95
C ALA A 171 -31.67 -19.08 37.50
N ASN A 172 -31.87 -19.24 36.18
CA ASN A 172 -32.90 -20.09 35.59
C ASN A 172 -32.30 -21.19 34.71
N ALA A 173 -31.18 -21.80 35.11
CA ALA A 173 -30.79 -23.09 34.54
C ALA A 173 -31.86 -24.12 34.95
N PRO A 174 -32.66 -24.68 34.04
CA PRO A 174 -33.70 -25.63 34.42
C PRO A 174 -33.02 -26.89 34.98
N THR A 175 -33.20 -27.14 36.27
CA THR A 175 -32.85 -28.39 36.94
C THR A 175 -33.77 -29.50 36.43
N LYS A 176 -33.57 -29.97 35.20
CA LYS A 176 -34.00 -31.26 34.62
C LYS A 176 -35.42 -31.81 34.91
N ALA A 177 -36.33 -31.02 35.44
CA ALA A 177 -37.68 -31.44 35.82
C ALA A 177 -38.66 -30.34 35.39
N GLU A 178 -38.90 -30.24 34.09
CA GLU A 178 -40.14 -29.80 33.44
C GLU A 178 -39.83 -29.37 32.00
N ALA A 179 -40.51 -30.00 31.05
CA ALA A 179 -40.54 -29.63 29.63
C ALA A 179 -42.00 -29.27 29.28
N PRO A 180 -42.31 -28.62 28.14
CA PRO A 180 -41.51 -27.74 27.29
C PRO A 180 -42.26 -26.41 27.03
N ASN A 181 -41.67 -25.25 27.32
CA ASN A 181 -42.10 -24.00 26.69
C ASN A 181 -40.88 -23.31 26.08
N ALA A 182 -40.94 -23.09 24.76
CA ALA A 182 -39.84 -22.62 23.92
C ALA A 182 -39.29 -21.21 24.24
N ALA A 183 -39.74 -20.58 25.33
CA ALA A 183 -39.32 -19.25 25.76
C ALA A 183 -38.07 -19.24 26.66
N THR A 184 -37.70 -20.36 27.29
CA THR A 184 -36.66 -20.38 28.34
C THR A 184 -35.22 -20.60 27.83
N LYS A 185 -35.03 -20.92 26.54
CA LYS A 185 -33.69 -21.01 25.93
C LYS A 185 -33.15 -19.67 25.43
N ALA A 186 -34.04 -18.70 25.17
CA ALA A 186 -33.64 -17.42 24.60
C ALA A 186 -32.85 -16.59 25.63
N ASP A 187 -33.35 -16.48 26.86
CA ASP A 187 -32.70 -15.64 27.89
C ASP A 187 -31.39 -16.24 28.42
N SER A 188 -31.11 -17.54 28.22
CA SER A 188 -29.84 -18.14 28.65
C SER A 188 -28.64 -17.72 27.79
N GLU A 189 -28.89 -17.17 26.60
CA GLU A 189 -27.83 -16.80 25.64
C GLU A 189 -27.53 -15.30 25.60
N LYS A 190 -28.19 -14.52 26.47
CA LYS A 190 -27.96 -13.08 26.60
C LYS A 190 -26.70 -12.84 27.45
N LEU A 191 -25.76 -12.11 26.88
CA LEU A 191 -24.49 -11.76 27.50
C LEU A 191 -24.44 -10.26 27.77
N ALA A 192 -23.91 -9.89 28.92
CA ALA A 192 -23.35 -8.57 29.15
C ALA A 192 -21.94 -8.55 28.57
N PHE A 193 -21.61 -7.51 27.81
CA PHE A 193 -20.28 -7.35 27.26
C PHE A 193 -19.69 -6.01 27.65
N ARG A 194 -18.37 -6.01 27.79
CA ARG A 194 -17.55 -4.82 27.85
C ARG A 194 -16.51 -4.91 26.75
N MET A 195 -16.32 -3.84 26.01
CA MET A 195 -15.29 -3.76 24.99
C MET A 195 -14.68 -2.38 24.93
N GLU A 196 -13.45 -2.32 24.43
CA GLU A 196 -12.76 -1.07 24.17
C GLU A 196 -12.67 -0.86 22.67
N ILE A 197 -13.06 0.32 22.18
CA ILE A 197 -12.94 0.70 20.79
C ILE A 197 -11.85 1.73 20.69
N VAL A 198 -10.80 1.40 19.94
CA VAL A 198 -9.74 2.33 19.58
C VAL A 198 -10.06 2.93 18.22
N ALA A 199 -10.21 4.24 18.18
CA ALA A 199 -10.52 5.01 16.98
C ALA A 199 -9.36 5.91 16.60
N LEU A 200 -9.06 5.97 15.31
CA LEU A 200 -8.14 6.97 14.77
C LEU A 200 -8.83 8.34 14.64
N VAL A 201 -8.10 9.38 15.05
CA VAL A 201 -8.55 10.77 14.98
C VAL A 201 -8.02 11.41 13.71
N ASN A 202 -8.89 12.13 13.00
CA ASN A 202 -8.50 12.86 11.79
C ASN A 202 -7.50 13.97 12.16
N PRO A 203 -6.30 14.03 11.52
CA PRO A 203 -5.29 15.04 11.85
C PRO A 203 -5.70 16.45 11.41
N ASN A 204 -6.65 16.57 10.48
CA ASN A 204 -7.11 17.82 9.89
C ASN A 204 -8.33 18.43 10.61
N SER A 205 -8.82 17.83 11.70
CA SER A 205 -10.06 18.25 12.37
C SER A 205 -9.89 19.29 13.49
N ASN A 206 -8.91 20.18 13.40
CA ASN A 206 -8.78 21.32 14.32
C ASN A 206 -9.67 22.48 13.89
#